data_AF-A0A974L138-F1
#
_entry.id   AF-A0A974L138-F1
#
_cell.length_a   1.000
_cell.length_b   1.000
_cell.length_c   1.000
_cell.angle_alpha   90.00
_cell.angle_beta   90.00
_cell.angle_gamma   90.00
#
_symmetry.space_group_name_H-M   'P 1'
#
loop_
_entity.id
_entity.type
_entity.pdbx_description
1 polymer ?
#
loop_
_entity_poly.entity_id
_entity_poly.type
_entity_poly.pdbx_seq_one_letter_code
_entity_poly.pdbx_strand_id
1 'polypeptide(L)'
;MKLRKSMFKAFLMIGISSLTIPAHEDAEAFDFQNLSRNEQINIKQTQKTLYSLGTAKNKNDIKVFEHVEDKRKLNKKDQYIIHTKSGKLKKGKTYKLTYIGDYLKSIKEIKYNK
;
A
#
# COMPACT_ATOMS: atom_id res chain seq x y z
N MET A 1 34.19 -58.71 -11.26
CA MET A 1 33.00 -58.81 -10.38
C MET A 1 33.39 -58.43 -8.95
N LYS A 2 32.59 -57.56 -8.30
CA LYS A 2 32.66 -57.06 -6.89
C LYS A 2 33.79 -56.06 -6.56
N LEU A 3 33.52 -54.75 -6.43
CA LEU A 3 32.81 -53.98 -5.36
C LEU A 3 33.75 -53.52 -4.24
N ARG A 4 33.86 -52.19 -4.04
CA ARG A 4 33.52 -51.50 -2.78
C ARG A 4 33.68 -49.97 -2.82
N LYS A 5 32.56 -49.29 -2.52
CA LYS A 5 32.32 -48.17 -1.57
C LYS A 5 33.17 -46.90 -1.75
N SER A 6 32.58 -45.78 -2.20
CA SER A 6 31.74 -44.82 -1.44
C SER A 6 32.54 -43.94 -0.47
N MET A 7 32.67 -42.65 -0.79
CA MET A 7 32.64 -41.50 0.14
C MET A 7 32.14 -40.28 -0.66
N PHE A 8 30.86 -39.94 -0.62
CA PHE A 8 30.29 -38.92 0.29
C PHE A 8 31.06 -37.59 0.27
N LYS A 9 30.72 -36.70 -0.67
CA LYS A 9 30.75 -35.25 -0.44
C LYS A 9 29.50 -34.63 -1.05
N ALA A 10 28.50 -34.51 -0.18
CA ALA A 10 27.34 -33.66 -0.39
C ALA A 10 27.82 -32.21 -0.51
N PHE A 11 27.53 -31.56 -1.63
CA PHE A 11 27.40 -30.12 -1.70
C PHE A 11 25.95 -29.82 -2.08
N LEU A 12 25.11 -29.83 -1.05
CA LEU A 12 23.77 -29.28 -1.09
C LEU A 12 23.93 -27.75 -1.22
N MET A 13 24.10 -27.26 -2.44
CA MET A 13 23.97 -25.82 -2.69
C MET A 13 22.54 -25.44 -2.37
N ILE A 14 22.41 -24.66 -1.30
CA ILE A 14 21.19 -24.04 -0.84
C ILE A 14 20.63 -23.24 -2.01
N GLY A 15 19.58 -23.78 -2.63
CA GLY A 15 18.77 -23.06 -3.59
C GLY A 15 18.21 -21.83 -2.90
N ILE A 16 18.76 -20.67 -3.23
CA ILE A 16 18.16 -19.39 -2.89
C ILE A 16 16.94 -19.29 -3.82
N SER A 17 15.86 -19.93 -3.40
CA SER A 17 14.54 -19.65 -3.95
C SER A 17 14.23 -18.23 -3.52
N SER A 18 14.58 -17.27 -4.36
CA SER A 18 14.02 -15.93 -4.30
C SER A 18 12.53 -16.07 -4.58
N LEU A 19 11.78 -16.41 -3.52
CA LEU A 19 10.38 -16.00 -3.38
C LEU A 19 10.40 -14.47 -3.32
N THR A 20 10.53 -13.82 -4.47
CA THR A 20 10.02 -12.47 -4.60
C THR A 20 8.52 -12.60 -4.57
N ILE A 21 7.98 -12.38 -3.38
CA ILE A 21 6.57 -12.18 -3.09
C ILE A 21 6.01 -11.32 -4.22
N PRO A 22 5.07 -11.82 -5.05
CA PRO A 22 4.27 -10.90 -5.83
C PRO A 22 3.44 -10.17 -4.78
N ALA A 23 3.85 -8.95 -4.44
CA ALA A 23 2.89 -7.95 -4.03
C ALA A 23 2.01 -7.75 -5.27
N HIS A 24 1.04 -8.65 -5.45
CA HIS A 24 -0.20 -8.31 -6.12
C HIS A 24 -0.75 -7.14 -5.31
N GLU A 25 -0.30 -5.93 -5.67
CA GLU A 25 -1.12 -4.74 -5.53
C GLU A 25 -2.33 -5.07 -6.38
N ASP A 26 -3.32 -5.69 -5.76
CA ASP A 26 -4.67 -5.74 -6.26
C ASP A 26 -4.96 -4.32 -6.74
N ALA A 27 -5.13 -4.19 -8.06
CA ALA A 27 -5.49 -2.94 -8.69
C ALA A 27 -6.91 -2.60 -8.22
N GLU A 28 -6.98 -2.07 -7.00
CA GLU A 28 -8.18 -1.49 -6.45
C GLU A 28 -8.45 -0.26 -7.31
N ALA A 29 -9.65 -0.20 -7.87
CA ALA A 29 -10.12 0.92 -8.66
C ALA A 29 -10.26 2.17 -7.77
N PHE A 30 -9.11 2.75 -7.39
CA PHE A 30 -9.03 4.08 -6.81
C PHE A 30 -9.53 5.09 -7.85
N ASP A 31 -10.13 6.19 -7.42
CA ASP A 31 -10.83 7.13 -8.31
C ASP A 31 -9.96 7.57 -9.49
N PHE A 32 -8.64 7.70 -9.27
CA PHE A 32 -7.67 8.01 -10.31
C PHE A 32 -7.56 6.96 -11.43
N GLN A 33 -7.68 5.67 -11.11
CA GLN A 33 -7.55 4.57 -12.07
C GLN A 33 -8.80 4.41 -12.94
N ASN A 34 -9.95 4.97 -12.50
CA ASN A 34 -11.21 4.96 -13.24
C ASN A 34 -11.29 6.06 -14.31
N LEU A 35 -10.34 7.01 -14.32
CA LEU A 35 -10.26 8.07 -15.32
C LEU A 35 -9.71 7.56 -16.64
N SER A 36 -10.03 8.26 -17.73
CA SER A 36 -9.41 7.98 -19.03
C SER A 36 -7.90 8.20 -18.98
N ARG A 37 -7.16 7.53 -19.88
CA ARG A 37 -5.69 7.66 -19.94
C ARG A 37 -5.23 9.12 -20.13
N ASN A 38 -5.97 9.90 -20.92
CA ASN A 38 -5.63 11.31 -21.17
C ASN A 38 -5.84 12.17 -19.92
N GLU A 39 -6.93 11.95 -19.18
CA GLU A 39 -7.16 12.63 -17.90
C GLU A 39 -6.11 12.25 -16.86
N GLN A 40 -5.75 10.96 -16.76
CA GLN A 40 -4.68 10.52 -15.87
C GLN A 40 -3.34 11.19 -16.21
N ILE A 41 -3.00 11.33 -17.49
CA ILE A 41 -1.77 12.01 -17.93
C ILE A 41 -1.83 13.49 -17.55
N ASN A 42 -2.92 14.18 -17.88
CA ASN A 42 -3.08 15.60 -17.59
C ASN A 42 -2.98 15.86 -16.07
N ILE A 43 -3.72 15.10 -15.26
CA ILE A 43 -3.69 15.25 -13.80
C ILE A 43 -2.29 14.97 -13.23
N LYS A 44 -1.57 13.96 -13.73
CA LYS A 44 -0.18 13.71 -13.32
C LYS A 44 0.76 14.87 -13.66
N GLN A 45 0.51 15.59 -14.75
CA GLN A 45 1.36 16.69 -15.22
C GLN A 45 1.00 18.02 -14.54
N THR A 46 -0.26 18.23 -14.18
CA THR A 46 -0.77 19.53 -13.70
C THR A 46 -1.03 19.58 -12.19
N GLN A 47 -1.28 18.43 -11.55
CA GLN A 47 -1.68 18.38 -10.15
C GLN A 47 -0.55 17.88 -9.24
N LYS A 48 -0.57 18.35 -7.99
CA LYS A 48 0.38 17.92 -6.96
C LYS A 48 -0.02 16.55 -6.41
N THR A 49 0.99 15.78 -6.02
CA THR A 49 0.77 14.58 -5.21
C THR A 49 0.68 14.98 -3.75
N LEU A 50 -0.37 14.53 -3.08
CA LEU A 50 -0.65 14.80 -1.67
C LEU A 50 -0.73 13.49 -0.88
N TYR A 51 -0.53 13.56 0.42
CA TYR A 51 -0.44 12.44 1.32
C TYR A 51 -1.20 12.72 2.60
N SER A 52 -1.96 11.74 3.05
CA SER A 52 -2.63 11.83 4.34
C SER A 52 -2.46 10.55 5.13
N LEU A 53 -2.56 10.65 6.45
CA LEU A 53 -2.52 9.51 7.34
C LEU A 53 -3.90 9.32 7.97
N GLY A 54 -4.30 8.07 8.06
CA GLY A 54 -5.57 7.70 8.68
C GLY A 54 -5.52 6.36 9.37
N THR A 55 -6.41 6.13 10.33
CA THR A 55 -6.56 4.85 11.02
C THR A 55 -7.83 4.17 10.57
N ALA A 56 -7.74 2.89 10.20
CA ALA A 56 -8.91 2.11 9.81
C ALA A 56 -9.86 1.90 11.01
N LYS A 57 -11.14 2.22 10.80
CA LYS A 57 -12.22 2.01 11.77
C LYS A 57 -12.86 0.64 11.65
N ASN A 58 -12.95 0.13 10.43
CA ASN A 58 -13.43 -1.20 10.09
C ASN A 58 -12.74 -1.64 8.79
N LYS A 59 -13.28 -2.65 8.10
CA LYS A 59 -12.72 -3.21 6.87
C LYS A 59 -12.79 -2.30 5.64
N ASN A 60 -13.57 -1.21 5.69
CA ASN A 60 -13.83 -0.30 4.57
C ASN A 60 -13.55 1.16 4.90
N ASP A 61 -13.53 1.55 6.17
CA ASP A 61 -13.47 2.98 6.54
C ASP A 61 -12.14 3.36 7.15
N ILE A 62 -11.55 4.45 6.67
CA ILE A 62 -10.34 5.07 7.22
C ILE A 62 -10.70 6.44 7.77
N LYS A 63 -10.46 6.67 9.07
CA LYS A 63 -10.53 8.01 9.66
C LYS A 63 -9.22 8.74 9.44
N VAL A 64 -9.21 9.75 8.58
CA VAL A 64 -8.05 10.60 8.30
C VAL A 64 -7.80 11.55 9.48
N PHE A 65 -6.54 11.67 9.90
CA PHE A 65 -6.16 12.48 11.04
C PHE A 65 -4.98 13.42 10.80
N GLU A 66 -4.33 13.35 9.64
CA GLU A 66 -3.17 14.17 9.31
C GLU A 66 -3.07 14.37 7.81
N HIS A 67 -2.83 15.61 7.39
CA HIS A 67 -2.31 15.93 6.06
C HIS A 67 -0.80 16.16 6.22
N VAL A 68 -0.02 15.38 5.46
CA VAL A 68 1.43 15.37 5.63
C VAL A 68 2.06 16.67 5.12
N GLU A 69 1.42 17.32 4.15
CA GLU A 69 1.85 18.58 3.54
C GLU A 69 1.91 19.70 4.56
N ASP A 70 0.88 19.79 5.40
CA ASP A 70 0.76 20.84 6.41
C ASP A 70 1.58 20.54 7.67
N LYS A 71 2.23 19.35 7.71
CA LYS A 71 2.96 18.82 8.88
C LYS A 71 2.16 18.93 10.18
N ARG A 72 0.83 18.87 10.07
CA ARG A 72 -0.08 19.14 11.18
C ARG A 72 -1.18 18.07 11.25
N LYS A 73 -1.42 17.61 12.47
CA LYS A 73 -2.57 16.75 12.78
C LYS A 73 -3.87 17.55 12.73
N LEU A 74 -4.86 16.96 12.09
CA LEU A 74 -6.23 17.46 12.06
C LEU A 74 -6.83 17.42 13.47
N ASN A 75 -7.50 18.51 13.85
CA ASN A 75 -8.28 18.51 15.08
C ASN A 75 -9.45 17.51 14.94
N LYS A 76 -10.09 17.11 16.05
CA LYS A 76 -11.16 16.09 15.99
C LYS A 76 -12.34 16.46 15.08
N LYS A 77 -12.62 17.75 14.88
CA LYS A 77 -13.73 18.27 14.06
C LYS A 77 -13.41 18.25 12.57
N ASP A 78 -12.14 18.40 12.22
CA ASP A 78 -11.66 18.42 10.83
C ASP A 78 -11.32 17.00 10.32
N GLN A 79 -11.31 16.00 11.21
CA GLN A 79 -11.10 14.61 10.80
C GLN A 79 -12.31 14.06 10.06
N TYR A 80 -12.07 13.42 8.93
CA TYR A 80 -13.12 12.86 8.07
C TYR A 80 -12.86 11.38 7.77
N ILE A 81 -13.86 10.71 7.17
CA ILE A 81 -13.80 9.29 6.81
C ILE A 81 -13.65 9.15 5.30
N ILE A 82 -12.69 8.34 4.88
CA ILE A 82 -12.61 7.82 3.52
C ILE A 82 -13.21 6.42 3.51
N HIS A 83 -14.12 6.18 2.58
CA HIS A 83 -14.75 4.90 2.33
C HIS A 83 -14.03 4.17 1.20
N THR A 84 -13.51 2.99 1.48
CA THR A 84 -12.85 2.12 0.51
C THR A 84 -13.79 0.98 0.11
N LYS A 85 -13.74 0.59 -1.16
CA LYS A 85 -14.51 -0.55 -1.68
C LYS A 85 -13.81 -1.89 -1.46
N SER A 86 -12.59 -1.89 -0.89
CA SER A 86 -11.74 -3.07 -0.85
C SER A 86 -12.10 -4.10 0.20
N GLY A 87 -12.67 -3.69 1.34
CA GLY A 87 -13.00 -4.61 2.43
C GLY A 87 -11.79 -5.30 3.07
N LYS A 88 -10.58 -4.79 2.83
CA LYS A 88 -9.30 -5.39 3.26
C LYS A 88 -8.61 -4.64 4.40
N LEU A 89 -9.20 -3.56 4.89
CA LEU A 89 -8.58 -2.77 5.95
C LEU A 89 -8.62 -3.50 7.29
N LYS A 90 -7.54 -3.36 8.07
CA LYS A 90 -7.42 -3.95 9.40
C LYS A 90 -7.70 -2.88 10.43
N LYS A 91 -8.78 -3.03 11.19
CA LYS A 91 -9.18 -2.10 12.25
C LYS A 91 -8.00 -1.77 13.18
N GLY A 92 -7.80 -0.48 13.44
CA GLY A 92 -6.73 0.03 14.29
C GLY A 92 -5.36 0.17 13.62
N LYS A 93 -5.17 -0.32 12.39
CA LYS A 93 -3.96 -0.07 11.60
C LYS A 93 -3.99 1.32 10.97
N THR A 94 -2.80 1.89 10.81
CA THR A 94 -2.59 3.18 10.14
C THR A 94 -2.25 2.96 8.68
N TYR A 95 -2.81 3.81 7.84
CA TYR A 95 -2.64 3.78 6.41
C TYR A 95 -2.16 5.15 5.92
N LYS A 96 -1.25 5.12 4.95
CA LYS A 96 -0.90 6.28 4.13
C LYS A 96 -1.79 6.29 2.90
N LEU A 97 -2.55 7.36 2.74
CA LEU A 97 -3.36 7.65 1.57
C LEU A 97 -2.55 8.56 0.65
N THR A 98 -2.45 8.23 -0.62
CA THR A 98 -1.78 9.04 -1.64
C THR A 98 -2.83 9.57 -2.60
N TYR A 99 -2.82 10.87 -2.84
CA TYR A 99 -3.71 11.56 -3.76
C TYR A 99 -2.91 12.22 -4.88
N ILE A 100 -3.52 12.42 -6.04
CA ILE A 100 -3.04 13.34 -7.08
C ILE A 100 -4.17 14.31 -7.37
N GLY A 101 -3.99 15.59 -7.02
CA GLY A 101 -5.11 16.52 -6.88
C GLY A 101 -6.13 15.95 -5.88
N ASP A 102 -7.40 15.92 -6.29
CA ASP A 102 -8.50 15.39 -5.46
C ASP A 102 -8.70 13.87 -5.59
N TYR A 103 -7.93 13.21 -6.46
CA TYR A 103 -8.12 11.80 -6.76
C TYR A 103 -7.28 10.92 -5.85
N LEU A 104 -7.93 10.01 -5.14
CA LEU A 104 -7.23 8.96 -4.41
C LEU A 104 -6.51 8.05 -5.42
N LYS A 105 -5.23 7.81 -5.18
CA LYS A 105 -4.34 7.01 -6.04
C LYS A 105 -3.98 5.67 -5.42
N SER A 106 -3.70 5.66 -4.11
CA SER A 106 -3.34 4.43 -3.39
C SER A 106 -3.54 4.55 -1.88
N ILE A 107 -3.69 3.39 -1.24
CA ILE A 107 -3.76 3.24 0.22
C ILE A 107 -2.74 2.17 0.61
N LYS A 108 -1.83 2.48 1.54
CA LYS A 108 -0.79 1.55 2.01
C LYS A 108 -0.74 1.46 3.52
N GLU A 109 -0.79 0.25 4.08
CA GLU A 109 -0.58 0.04 5.52
C GLU A 109 0.84 0.49 5.90
N ILE A 110 0.97 1.24 7.00
CA ILE A 110 2.25 1.71 7.52
C ILE A 110 2.38 1.44 9.01
N LYS A 111 3.63 1.31 9.48
CA LYS A 111 3.94 1.44 10.90
C LYS A 111 4.03 2.94 11.22
N TYR A 112 3.13 3.41 12.08
CA TYR A 112 3.13 4.79 12.55
C TYR A 112 3.45 4.80 14.04
N ASN A 113 4.67 5.23 14.37
CA ASN A 113 5.07 5.44 15.75
C ASN A 113 4.51 6.80 16.18
N LYS A 114 3.61 6.76 17.15
CA LYS A 114 2.86 7.94 17.63
C LYS A 114 3.71 8.88 18.46
#